data_AF-A0A3M4WG53-F1
#
_entry.id   AF-A0A3M4WG53-F1
#
_cell.length_a   1.000
_cell.length_b   1.000
_cell.length_c   1.000
_cell.angle_alpha   90.00
_cell.angle_beta   90.00
_cell.angle_gamma   90.00
#
_symmetry.space_group_name_H-M   'P 1'
#
loop_
_entity.id
_entity.type
_entity.pdbx_description
1 polymer ?
#
loop_
_entity_poly.entity_id
_entity_poly.type
_entity_poly.pdbx_seq_one_letter_code
_entity_poly.pdbx_strand_id
1 'polypeptide(L)'
;MTAQAGRNGVRVLHWQAGKPAELTNDQYRYSLTDHLGSSTLELDKDAQIISQESYYPFGGTSWWADRDSIEANYKTVRYSGKERDATGLYYYGLRYYAPWLQRWINP
;
A
#
# COMPACT_ATOMS: atom_id res chain seq x y z
N MET A 1 -1.41 -8.75 -10.85
CA MET A 1 -0.24 -9.64 -10.61
C MET A 1 0.68 -9.00 -9.58
N THR A 2 1.42 -9.78 -8.77
CA THR A 2 2.43 -9.25 -7.84
C THR A 2 3.73 -10.04 -7.95
N ALA A 3 4.87 -9.36 -7.93
CA ALA A 3 6.20 -9.96 -7.82
C ALA A 3 7.04 -9.23 -6.76
N GLN A 4 7.97 -9.94 -6.12
CA GLN A 4 8.84 -9.39 -5.08
C GLN A 4 10.31 -9.42 -5.52
N ALA A 5 11.04 -8.37 -5.16
CA ALA A 5 12.49 -8.26 -5.33
C ALA A 5 13.08 -7.77 -4.00
N GLY A 6 13.54 -8.72 -3.18
CA GLY A 6 13.91 -8.43 -1.79
C GLY A 6 12.70 -7.95 -0.98
N ARG A 7 12.83 -6.82 -0.28
CA ARG A 7 11.72 -6.20 0.48
C ARG A 7 10.80 -5.35 -0.40
N ASN A 8 11.26 -4.97 -1.57
CA ASN A 8 10.48 -4.19 -2.53
C ASN A 8 9.60 -5.12 -3.36
N GLY A 9 8.52 -4.59 -3.90
CA GLY A 9 7.58 -5.36 -4.71
C GLY A 9 7.05 -4.56 -5.88
N VAL A 10 6.56 -5.26 -6.88
CA VAL A 10 5.80 -4.68 -7.99
C VAL A 10 4.40 -5.27 -7.99
N ARG A 11 3.41 -4.40 -8.18
CA ARG A 11 2.01 -4.79 -8.37
C ARG A 11 1.54 -4.26 -9.72
N VAL A 12 0.82 -5.10 -10.46
CA VAL A 12 0.18 -4.71 -11.72
C VAL A 12 -1.33 -4.68 -11.51
N LEU A 13 -1.93 -3.52 -11.73
CA LEU A 13 -3.38 -3.34 -11.76
C LEU A 13 -3.88 -3.61 -13.18
N HIS A 14 -4.65 -4.69 -13.33
CA HIS A 14 -5.25 -5.12 -14.58
C HIS A 14 -6.77 -5.13 -14.44
N TRP A 15 -7.47 -4.40 -15.30
CA TRP A 15 -8.92 -4.37 -15.38
C TRP A 15 -9.39 -5.20 -16.58
N GLN A 16 -10.24 -6.18 -16.30
CA GLN A 16 -10.98 -6.92 -17.33
C GLN A 16 -12.22 -6.14 -17.81
N ALA A 17 -12.81 -5.33 -16.92
CA ALA A 17 -13.93 -4.43 -17.18
C ALA A 17 -13.94 -3.29 -16.14
N GLY A 18 -14.68 -2.20 -16.41
CA GLY A 18 -14.91 -1.13 -15.42
C GLY A 18 -13.66 -0.32 -15.02
N LYS A 19 -12.66 -0.24 -15.91
CA LYS A 19 -11.47 0.58 -15.69
C LYS A 19 -11.85 2.07 -15.54
N PRO A 20 -11.39 2.79 -14.51
CA PRO A 20 -11.52 4.25 -14.43
C PRO A 20 -10.92 4.92 -15.67
N ALA A 21 -11.48 6.04 -16.11
CA ALA A 21 -11.05 6.69 -17.37
C ALA A 21 -9.63 7.23 -17.28
N GLU A 22 -9.25 7.69 -16.08
CA GLU A 22 -8.02 8.39 -15.73
C GLU A 22 -6.82 7.43 -15.62
N LEU A 23 -7.07 6.13 -15.42
CA LEU A 23 -6.02 5.13 -15.24
C LEU A 23 -5.68 4.40 -16.53
N THR A 24 -4.41 4.08 -16.73
CA THR A 24 -4.00 3.16 -17.79
C THR A 24 -4.24 1.71 -17.35
N ASN A 25 -4.68 0.83 -18.26
CA ASN A 25 -4.72 -0.60 -17.93
C ASN A 25 -3.31 -1.15 -17.75
N ASP A 26 -3.16 -2.27 -17.06
CA ASP A 26 -1.86 -2.89 -16.79
C ASP A 26 -0.86 -1.94 -16.12
N GLN A 27 -1.34 -1.08 -15.23
CA GLN A 27 -0.51 -0.11 -14.53
C GLN A 27 0.44 -0.83 -13.57
N TYR A 28 1.74 -0.62 -13.77
CA TYR A 28 2.80 -1.08 -12.86
C TYR A 28 2.98 -0.11 -11.70
N ARG A 29 3.03 -0.65 -10.49
CA ARG A 29 3.25 0.08 -9.25
C ARG A 29 4.40 -0.56 -8.49
N TYR A 30 5.53 0.13 -8.43
CA TYR A 30 6.73 -0.32 -7.71
C TYR A 30 6.69 0.24 -6.30
N SER A 31 6.64 -0.65 -5.30
CA SER A 31 6.64 -0.29 -3.89
C SER A 31 8.06 -0.36 -3.34
N LEU A 32 8.57 0.77 -2.88
CA LEU A 32 9.79 0.85 -2.08
C LEU A 32 9.43 0.80 -0.60
N THR A 33 10.25 0.10 0.17
CA THR A 33 9.95 -0.20 1.57
C THR A 33 11.04 0.26 2.53
N ASP A 34 10.64 0.57 3.76
CA ASP A 34 11.56 0.84 4.85
C ASP A 34 12.16 -0.46 5.45
N HIS A 35 12.94 -0.31 6.51
CA HIS A 35 13.59 -1.43 7.19
C HIS A 35 12.61 -2.44 7.84
N LEU A 36 11.36 -2.04 8.12
CA LEU A 36 10.29 -2.90 8.65
C LEU A 36 9.42 -3.49 7.53
N GLY A 37 9.68 -3.13 6.27
CA GLY A 37 8.89 -3.57 5.12
C GLY A 37 7.65 -2.73 4.85
N SER A 38 7.50 -1.56 5.48
CA SER A 38 6.37 -0.66 5.23
C SER A 38 6.50 0.02 3.86
N SER A 39 5.41 0.11 3.10
CA SER A 39 5.38 0.71 1.75
C SER A 39 5.43 2.24 1.81
N THR A 40 6.63 2.82 1.74
CA THR A 40 6.82 4.27 1.90
C THR A 40 6.67 5.06 0.62
N LEU A 41 6.95 4.47 -0.54
CA LEU A 41 6.87 5.13 -1.84
C LEU A 41 6.34 4.17 -2.90
N GLU A 42 5.41 4.64 -3.71
CA GLU A 42 5.00 3.96 -4.94
C GLU A 42 5.42 4.76 -6.17
N LEU A 43 6.03 4.07 -7.13
CA LEU A 43 6.45 4.63 -8.41
C LEU A 43 5.71 3.94 -9.56
N ASP A 44 5.50 4.65 -10.65
CA ASP A 44 5.06 4.04 -11.92
C ASP A 44 6.24 3.49 -12.73
N LYS A 45 5.94 2.95 -13.92
CA LYS A 45 6.94 2.41 -14.87
C LYS A 45 7.96 3.44 -15.35
N ASP A 46 7.63 4.73 -15.30
CA ASP A 46 8.46 5.85 -15.74
C ASP A 46 9.17 6.51 -14.53
N ALA A 47 9.19 5.81 -13.40
CA ALA A 47 9.76 6.22 -12.11
C ALA A 47 9.15 7.51 -11.54
N GLN A 48 7.95 7.90 -11.98
CA GLN A 48 7.23 9.02 -11.39
C GLN A 48 6.54 8.59 -10.10
N ILE A 49 6.47 9.50 -9.13
CA ILE A 49 5.84 9.24 -7.83
C ILE A 49 4.33 9.14 -8.01
N ILE A 50 3.76 8.00 -7.62
CA ILE A 50 2.32 7.79 -7.50
C ILE A 50 1.85 8.23 -6.11
N SER A 51 2.48 7.67 -5.07
CA SER A 51 2.13 7.95 -3.68
C SER A 51 3.34 7.90 -2.76
N GLN A 52 3.29 8.66 -1.67
CA GLN A 52 4.24 8.65 -0.57
C GLN A 52 3.50 8.52 0.76
N GLU A 53 3.96 7.61 1.60
CA GLU A 53 3.40 7.35 2.92
C GLU A 53 4.49 7.33 3.98
N SER A 54 4.21 7.92 5.14
CA SER A 54 5.02 7.76 6.34
C SER A 54 4.15 7.25 7.48
N TYR A 55 4.78 6.50 8.37
CA TYR A 55 4.10 5.81 9.46
C TYR A 55 4.62 6.30 10.81
N TYR A 56 3.72 6.42 11.78
CA TYR A 56 4.07 6.42 13.19
C TYR A 56 4.68 5.06 13.58
N PRO A 57 5.45 4.99 14.68
CA PRO A 57 6.15 3.76 15.08
C PRO A 57 5.27 2.51 15.21
N PHE A 58 3.97 2.67 15.50
CA PHE A 58 3.00 1.58 15.66
C PHE A 58 2.02 1.46 14.47
N GLY A 59 2.41 1.93 13.29
CA GLY A 59 1.72 1.63 12.03
C GLY A 59 0.53 2.51 11.65
N GLY A 60 0.23 3.54 12.45
CA GLY A 60 -0.67 4.60 12.02
C GLY A 60 -0.03 5.44 10.92
N THR A 61 -0.78 5.84 9.89
CA THR A 61 -0.26 6.74 8.85
C THR A 61 -0.07 8.15 9.44
N SER A 62 1.16 8.65 9.43
CA SER A 62 1.50 10.00 9.92
C SER A 62 1.41 11.05 8.82
N TRP A 63 1.76 10.65 7.60
CA TRP A 63 1.72 11.48 6.40
C TRP A 63 1.31 10.63 5.21
N TRP A 64 0.47 11.19 4.35
CA TRP A 64 0.04 10.57 3.10
C TRP A 64 -0.09 11.64 2.02
N ALA A 65 0.56 11.42 0.89
CA ALA A 65 0.43 12.25 -0.30
C ALA A 65 0.37 11.37 -1.55
N ASP A 66 -0.42 11.78 -2.52
CA ASP A 66 -0.57 11.12 -3.81
C ASP A 66 -0.69 12.17 -4.92
N ARG A 67 -0.38 11.77 -6.16
CA ARG A 67 -0.53 12.65 -7.33
C ARG A 67 -1.97 12.69 -7.86
N ASP A 68 -2.76 11.65 -7.55
CA ASP A 68 -4.12 11.48 -8.02
C ASP A 68 -4.95 10.64 -7.02
N SER A 69 -6.09 11.19 -6.61
CA SER A 69 -6.98 10.57 -5.63
C SER A 69 -7.54 9.20 -6.07
N ILE A 70 -7.72 8.96 -7.37
CA ILE A 70 -8.16 7.68 -7.91
C ILE A 70 -7.04 6.65 -7.78
N GLU A 71 -5.79 7.03 -8.12
CA GLU A 71 -4.63 6.14 -7.95
C GLU A 71 -4.38 5.77 -6.48
N ALA A 72 -4.61 6.72 -5.56
CA ALA A 72 -4.44 6.55 -4.13
C ALA A 72 -5.33 5.43 -3.57
N ASN A 73 -6.55 5.31 -4.08
CA ASN A 73 -7.54 4.31 -3.63
C ASN A 73 -7.10 2.86 -3.87
N TYR A 74 -6.15 2.63 -4.78
CA TYR A 74 -5.67 1.29 -5.11
C TYR A 74 -4.41 0.87 -4.32
N LYS A 75 -3.94 1.68 -3.35
CA LYS A 75 -2.90 1.27 -2.38
C LYS A 75 -3.53 0.62 -1.15
N THR A 76 -3.53 -0.72 -1.14
CA THR A 76 -4.04 -1.54 -0.03
C THR A 76 -2.95 -1.99 0.95
N VAL A 77 -1.77 -2.36 0.45
CA VAL A 77 -0.61 -2.76 1.27
C VAL A 77 0.19 -1.55 1.71
N ARG A 78 0.40 -1.42 3.03
CA ARG A 78 0.96 -0.23 3.67
C ARG A 78 2.00 -0.60 4.72
N TYR A 79 1.71 -0.40 6.01
CA TYR A 79 2.63 -0.67 7.12
C TYR A 79 3.04 -2.14 7.23
N SER A 80 4.33 -2.40 7.46
CA SER A 80 4.94 -3.74 7.56
C SER A 80 4.56 -4.70 6.40
N GLY A 81 4.28 -4.15 5.22
CA GLY A 81 3.88 -4.92 4.05
C GLY A 81 2.54 -5.64 4.22
N LYS A 82 1.67 -5.17 5.13
CA LYS A 82 0.34 -5.73 5.38
C LYS A 82 -0.76 -4.88 4.77
N GLU A 83 -1.83 -5.55 4.38
CA GLU A 83 -3.03 -4.90 3.88
C GLU A 83 -3.76 -4.19 5.01
N ARG A 84 -4.15 -2.94 4.75
CA ARG A 84 -5.01 -2.17 5.63
C ARG A 84 -6.42 -2.19 5.07
N ASP A 85 -7.32 -2.84 5.79
CA ASP A 85 -8.71 -2.95 5.37
C ASP A 85 -9.47 -1.63 5.57
N ALA A 86 -10.68 -1.53 5.02
CA ALA A 86 -11.56 -0.37 5.19
C ALA A 86 -11.90 -0.07 6.66
N THR A 87 -11.81 -1.07 7.55
CA THR A 87 -11.96 -0.91 9.01
C THR A 87 -10.79 -0.15 9.64
N GLY A 88 -9.68 0.02 8.91
CA GLY A 88 -8.43 0.58 9.38
C GLY A 88 -7.49 -0.43 10.01
N LEU A 89 -7.93 -1.68 10.23
CA LEU A 89 -7.13 -2.77 10.79
C LEU A 89 -6.13 -3.30 9.76
N TYR A 90 -4.99 -3.76 10.24
CA TYR A 90 -4.02 -4.49 9.42
C TYR A 90 -4.21 -5.99 9.54
N TYR A 91 -4.38 -6.68 8.41
CA TYR A 91 -4.46 -8.13 8.38
C TYR A 91 -3.07 -8.77 8.28
N TYR A 92 -2.68 -9.53 9.31
CA TYR A 92 -1.38 -10.23 9.36
C TYR A 92 -1.50 -11.73 9.04
N GLY A 93 -2.66 -12.22 8.59
CA GLY A 93 -2.92 -13.63 8.30
C GLY A 93 -3.69 -14.32 9.43
N LEU A 94 -3.11 -14.40 10.63
CA LEU A 94 -3.76 -15.05 11.78
C LEU A 94 -4.49 -14.10 12.71
N ARG A 95 -4.08 -12.82 12.73
CA ARG A 95 -4.61 -11.81 13.63
C ARG A 95 -4.73 -10.47 12.92
N TYR A 96 -5.65 -9.65 13.43
CA TYR A 96 -5.81 -8.26 13.02
C TYR A 96 -5.15 -7.33 14.04
N TYR A 97 -4.42 -6.34 13.53
CA TYR A 97 -3.70 -5.36 14.33
C TYR A 97 -4.38 -3.99 14.24
N ALA A 98 -4.63 -3.36 15.39
CA ALA A 98 -5.18 -2.01 15.49
C ALA A 98 -4.05 -1.00 15.75
N PRO A 99 -3.58 -0.25 14.73
CA PRO A 99 -2.44 0.65 14.88
C PRO A 99 -2.68 1.78 15.87
N TRP A 100 -3.93 2.26 15.99
CA TRP A 100 -4.30 3.31 16.96
C TRP A 100 -4.37 2.82 18.42
N LEU A 101 -4.50 1.50 18.65
CA LEU A 101 -4.42 0.91 19.98
C LEU A 101 -3.05 0.27 20.25
N GLN A 102 -2.18 0.24 19.25
CA GLN A 102 -0.84 -0.34 19.31
C GLN A 102 -0.84 -1.83 19.72
N ARG A 103 -1.92 -2.57 19.41
CA ARG A 103 -2.10 -3.97 19.85
C ARG A 103 -2.93 -4.80 18.88
N TRP A 104 -2.84 -6.11 19.03
CA TRP A 104 -3.75 -7.07 18.40
C TRP A 104 -5.16 -6.92 18.96
N ILE A 105 -6.18 -7.11 18.12
CA ILE A 105 -7.58 -7.02 18.56
C ILE A 105 -8.06 -8.29 19.27
N ASN A 106 -7.32 -9.39 19.11
CA ASN A 106 -7.57 -10.66 19.75
C ASN A 106 -6.29 -11.16 20.46
N PRO A 107 -6.43 -11.83 21.63
CA PRO A 107 -5.31 -12.43 22.36
C PRO A 107 -4.51 -13.42 21.51
#